data_AF-A0A7Y5MGG2-F1
#
_entry.id   AF-A0A7Y5MGG2-F1
#
_cell.length_a   1.000
_cell.length_b   1.000
_cell.length_c   1.000
_cell.angle_alpha   90.00
_cell.angle_beta   90.00
_cell.angle_gamma   90.00
#
_symmetry.space_group_name_H-M   'P 1'
#
loop_
_entity.id
_entity.type
_entity.pdbx_description
1 polymer ?
#
loop_
_entity_poly.entity_id
_entity_poly.type
_entity_poly.pdbx_seq_one_letter_code
_entity_poly.pdbx_strand_id
1 'polypeptide(L)'
;MNRVRHIVLIVLAVTAWSCQQDLPNAPKPNQPPATRLWLSSNQTLNETSSRQHAYWYGEDPDGFVRGFLIATPESVAAASVSYPDTFTYTWTLRNDSIIGLPLAKQRSLFTIVARSVDNTFGQHTLLKEGDAVRLSPRPYWDVNRNGMLDGSDVELTSMNGALDTKSAAQLLPIRNTPPKVYYAVNPVDSQTVQQPESTFTVATFSWYGTDVDGDNTILTYRLALNDTSTADRWFSVTSAVKSVTLIAPRNRTDTATGDVEVNVYTGTAPLQFRGTLKGLKLNAKNVLYLQAKDVAGEYSTAATMPSNPLTRMWYVKKPKSKLLVVSDYLHTSSSLAERDTALRRYSRALLSSMPGTTYGNFDIMDVGYGLTADEKQNQLLKQKFGSLVPATMNPALFETFKLFSMVLWASDLYPSYLPAQIGLFKYTQDGGKVLFSSTFPANVSYSDFDALVDFAPIDSVSTDASSSTTLHTNTDNRVPFKTKVLSLQPGFPVLAFDEVPSSPGQTFHSFSWRRVYKNSDAQYLYEMDSSKFYSSPFRYAGTPEIGVMNNARNFILIAVPLHKLNGGSQNLPAFFRRVIVDEFGLN
;
A
#
# COMPACT_ATOMS: atom_id res chain seq x y z
N MET A 1 74.63 65.57 -22.56
CA MET A 1 74.99 64.52 -21.57
C MET A 1 74.60 64.81 -20.10
N ASN A 2 73.98 65.95 -19.74
CA ASN A 2 73.64 66.25 -18.33
C ASN A 2 72.16 66.10 -17.93
N ARG A 3 71.17 66.16 -18.85
CA ARG A 3 69.74 66.07 -18.45
C ARG A 3 69.25 64.65 -18.14
N VAL A 4 69.74 63.62 -18.83
CA VAL A 4 69.35 62.22 -18.59
C VAL A 4 69.91 61.69 -17.26
N ARG A 5 71.09 62.18 -16.86
CA ARG A 5 71.76 61.76 -15.61
C ARG A 5 71.06 62.28 -14.35
N HIS A 6 70.39 63.43 -14.42
CA HIS A 6 69.65 64.00 -13.30
C HIS A 6 68.26 63.38 -13.14
N ILE A 7 67.62 62.98 -14.24
CA ILE A 7 66.32 62.28 -14.19
C ILE A 7 66.49 60.86 -13.63
N VAL A 8 67.55 60.14 -14.01
CA VAL A 8 67.84 58.80 -13.46
C VAL A 8 68.18 58.85 -11.96
N LEU A 9 68.90 59.88 -11.49
CA LEU A 9 69.21 60.06 -10.07
C LEU A 9 68.00 60.46 -9.22
N ILE A 10 67.06 61.25 -9.76
CA ILE A 10 65.83 61.62 -9.06
C ILE A 10 64.85 60.44 -9.00
N VAL A 11 64.75 59.62 -10.06
CA VAL A 11 63.91 58.41 -10.06
C VAL A 11 64.48 57.32 -9.15
N LEU A 12 65.81 57.20 -9.02
CA LEU A 12 66.43 56.29 -8.04
C LEU A 12 66.23 56.77 -6.58
N ALA A 13 66.27 58.08 -6.34
CA ALA A 13 66.04 58.64 -5.02
C ALA A 13 64.56 58.54 -4.56
N VAL A 14 63.61 58.64 -5.49
CA VAL A 14 62.17 58.53 -5.20
C VAL A 14 61.74 57.06 -5.00
N THR A 15 62.45 56.09 -5.59
CA THR A 15 62.16 54.65 -5.37
C THR A 15 62.80 54.09 -4.10
N ALA A 16 63.90 54.67 -3.60
CA ALA A 16 64.51 54.30 -2.32
C ALA A 16 63.77 54.87 -1.09
N TRP A 17 62.82 55.79 -1.29
CA TRP A 17 61.93 56.36 -0.27
C TRP A 17 60.48 55.89 -0.41
N SER A 18 60.25 54.80 -1.17
CA SER A 18 59.01 54.03 -1.08
C SER A 18 58.94 53.40 0.31
N CYS A 19 57.98 53.86 1.11
CA CYS A 19 57.65 53.41 2.46
C CYS A 19 58.00 51.94 2.72
N GLN A 20 59.05 51.69 3.50
CA GLN A 20 59.01 50.57 4.42
C GLN A 20 57.86 50.87 5.39
N GLN A 21 56.72 50.20 5.21
CA GLN A 21 55.85 49.98 6.36
C GLN A 21 56.70 49.21 7.36
N ASP A 22 56.93 49.82 8.54
CA ASP A 22 57.47 49.11 9.69
C ASP A 22 56.66 47.83 9.84
N LEU A 23 57.26 46.69 9.51
CA LEU A 23 56.75 45.40 9.95
C LEU A 23 56.78 45.48 11.48
N PRO A 24 55.64 45.40 12.18
CA PRO A 24 55.65 45.45 13.63
C PRO A 24 56.54 44.30 14.14
N ASN A 25 57.69 44.67 14.71
CA ASN A 25 58.69 43.72 15.26
C ASN A 25 58.19 43.00 16.52
N ALA A 26 56.94 43.25 16.93
CA ALA A 26 56.26 42.53 18.00
C ALA A 26 54.91 42.03 17.47
N PRO A 27 54.55 40.75 17.73
CA PRO A 27 53.20 40.27 17.50
C PRO A 27 52.20 41.22 18.17
N LYS A 28 51.09 41.53 17.49
CA LYS A 28 50.00 42.25 18.14
C LYS A 28 49.54 41.43 19.36
N PRO A 29 49.23 42.07 20.50
CA PRO A 29 48.60 41.37 21.61
C PRO A 29 47.28 40.74 21.16
N ASN A 30 47.00 39.52 21.65
CA ASN A 30 45.81 38.78 21.25
C ASN A 30 44.53 39.60 21.43
N GLN A 31 43.68 39.66 20.42
CA GLN A 31 42.34 40.22 20.53
C GLN A 31 41.30 39.13 20.28
N PRO A 32 40.19 39.12 21.04
CA PRO A 32 39.16 38.12 20.80
C PRO A 32 38.48 38.37 19.44
N PRO A 33 38.06 37.30 18.74
CA PRO A 33 37.40 37.43 17.46
C PRO A 33 35.97 37.96 17.64
N ALA A 34 35.36 38.42 16.55
CA ALA A 34 33.97 38.86 16.50
C ALA A 34 33.16 37.97 15.55
N THR A 35 32.03 37.44 16.04
CA THR A 35 31.14 36.56 15.26
C THR A 35 29.98 37.35 14.65
N ARG A 36 29.55 36.95 13.47
CA ARG A 36 28.27 37.36 12.86
C ARG A 36 27.45 36.14 12.47
N LEU A 37 26.14 36.26 12.59
CA LEU A 37 25.15 35.22 12.31
C LEU A 37 23.98 35.83 11.55
N TRP A 38 23.51 35.15 10.51
CA TRP A 38 22.26 35.48 9.82
C TRP A 38 21.58 34.20 9.32
N LEU A 39 20.32 34.34 8.93
CA LEU A 39 19.50 33.26 8.40
C LEU A 39 19.14 33.58 6.95
N SER A 40 19.08 32.57 6.09
CA SER A 40 18.43 32.78 4.79
C SER A 40 16.92 32.83 5.01
N SER A 41 16.29 33.99 4.86
CA SER A 41 14.83 34.11 4.94
C SER A 41 14.22 34.22 3.55
N ASN A 42 13.24 33.34 3.28
CA ASN A 42 12.25 33.53 2.21
C ASN A 42 10.84 33.77 2.79
N GLN A 43 10.71 34.00 4.10
CA GLN A 43 9.45 34.10 4.83
C GLN A 43 9.51 35.25 5.85
N THR A 44 8.38 35.90 6.07
CA THR A 44 8.18 37.14 6.83
C THR A 44 8.34 37.00 8.35
N LEU A 45 8.63 38.14 8.98
CA LEU A 45 9.15 38.41 10.33
C LEU A 45 8.46 37.82 11.59
N ASN A 46 7.44 36.94 11.50
CA ASN A 46 6.64 36.59 12.68
C ASN A 46 6.69 35.12 13.15
N GLU A 47 6.79 34.10 12.26
CA GLU A 47 6.91 32.69 12.67
C GLU A 47 7.65 31.91 11.56
N THR A 48 8.69 31.14 11.91
CA THR A 48 9.51 30.37 10.94
C THR A 48 9.41 28.86 11.18
N SER A 49 9.74 28.03 10.17
CA SER A 49 9.72 26.56 10.27
C SER A 49 10.72 26.02 11.32
N SER A 50 10.51 24.81 11.84
CA SER A 50 11.50 24.16 12.75
C SER A 50 12.86 23.90 12.11
N ARG A 51 12.96 23.97 10.77
CA ARG A 51 14.21 23.81 10.04
C ARG A 51 14.70 25.16 9.52
N GLN A 52 15.90 25.56 9.90
CA GLN A 52 16.51 26.85 9.57
C GLN A 52 17.89 26.65 8.93
N HIS A 53 18.17 27.34 7.82
CA HIS A 53 19.51 27.41 7.27
C HIS A 53 20.20 28.66 7.82
N ALA A 54 21.14 28.43 8.72
CA ALA A 54 21.91 29.48 9.37
C ALA A 54 23.30 29.57 8.76
N TYR A 55 23.79 30.81 8.69
CA TYR A 55 25.10 31.15 8.18
C TYR A 55 25.81 32.03 9.20
N TRP A 56 27.10 31.80 9.38
CA TRP A 56 27.92 32.56 10.29
C TRP A 56 29.30 32.77 9.70
N TYR A 57 29.96 33.84 10.14
CA TYR A 57 31.38 34.05 9.89
C TYR A 57 31.98 34.77 11.09
N GLY A 58 33.32 34.76 11.18
CA GLY A 58 34.03 35.50 12.20
C GLY A 58 35.17 36.32 11.63
N GLU A 59 35.46 37.44 12.26
CA GLU A 59 36.58 38.32 11.97
C GLU A 59 37.50 38.36 13.18
N ASP A 60 38.80 38.16 12.96
CA ASP A 60 39.81 38.23 14.00
C ASP A 60 40.76 39.41 13.72
N PRO A 61 40.82 40.46 14.57
CA PRO A 61 41.57 41.68 14.29
C PRO A 61 43.09 41.51 14.12
N ASP A 62 43.66 40.46 14.71
CA ASP A 62 45.10 40.20 14.75
C ASP A 62 45.49 38.80 14.24
N GLY A 63 44.53 38.06 13.68
CA GLY A 63 44.76 36.71 13.21
C GLY A 63 43.68 36.17 12.28
N PHE A 64 43.31 34.90 12.49
CA PHE A 64 42.29 34.21 11.70
C PHE A 64 41.43 33.31 12.58
N VAL A 65 40.18 33.13 12.17
CA VAL A 65 39.25 32.21 12.84
C VAL A 65 39.58 30.76 12.48
N ARG A 66 39.79 29.92 13.50
CA ARG A 66 40.03 28.47 13.35
C ARG A 66 38.75 27.66 13.23
N GLY A 67 37.66 28.09 13.85
CA GLY A 67 36.39 27.37 13.82
C GLY A 67 35.31 28.05 14.64
N PHE A 68 34.17 27.38 14.78
CA PHE A 68 32.98 27.93 15.39
C PHE A 68 32.36 26.96 16.39
N LEU A 69 31.74 27.54 17.41
CA LEU A 69 30.88 26.86 18.36
C LEU A 69 29.43 27.28 18.09
N ILE A 70 28.58 26.30 17.78
CA ILE A 70 27.15 26.53 17.50
C ILE A 70 26.29 25.85 18.56
N ALA A 71 25.40 26.59 19.21
CA ALA A 71 24.40 26.05 20.15
C ALA A 71 22.99 26.52 19.78
N THR A 72 22.00 25.71 20.13
CA THR A 72 20.58 25.98 19.84
C THR A 72 19.69 25.80 21.07
N PRO A 73 19.91 26.54 22.17
CA PRO A 73 19.10 26.42 23.37
C PRO A 73 17.62 26.75 23.11
N GLU A 74 16.75 25.97 23.74
CA GLU A 74 15.31 26.23 23.81
C GLU A 74 14.99 27.17 24.99
N SER A 75 13.95 27.99 24.86
CA SER A 75 13.40 28.88 25.88
C SER A 75 14.35 29.97 26.39
N VAL A 76 15.40 30.29 25.63
CA VAL A 76 16.29 31.42 25.92
C VAL A 76 15.91 32.58 25.00
N ALA A 77 15.38 33.66 25.58
CA ALA A 77 14.93 34.85 24.85
C ALA A 77 15.93 36.00 25.00
N ALA A 78 17.14 35.87 24.43
CA ALA A 78 18.17 36.89 24.53
C ALA A 78 18.93 37.10 23.22
N ALA A 79 19.05 38.37 22.79
CA ALA A 79 19.86 38.79 21.65
C ALA A 79 21.38 38.80 21.94
N SER A 80 21.75 38.58 23.21
CA SER A 80 23.13 38.41 23.67
C SER A 80 23.16 37.34 24.75
N VAL A 81 24.10 36.42 24.68
CA VAL A 81 24.24 35.31 25.61
C VAL A 81 25.35 35.63 26.61
N SER A 82 25.03 35.52 27.91
CA SER A 82 26.02 35.70 28.98
C SER A 82 27.20 34.76 28.80
N TYR A 83 28.40 35.21 29.09
CA TYR A 83 29.59 34.36 29.07
C TYR A 83 30.21 34.28 30.48
N PRO A 84 30.53 33.07 31.00
CA PRO A 84 30.22 31.76 30.41
C PRO A 84 28.74 31.40 30.55
N ASP A 85 28.23 30.58 29.62
CA ASP A 85 26.90 29.98 29.68
C ASP A 85 26.98 28.46 29.88
N THR A 86 25.82 27.83 30.09
CA THR A 86 25.70 26.38 30.32
C THR A 86 25.24 25.62 29.08
N PHE A 87 25.33 26.22 27.89
CA PHE A 87 24.86 25.57 26.67
C PHE A 87 25.82 24.46 26.22
N THR A 88 25.27 23.53 25.44
CA THR A 88 26.07 22.52 24.73
C THR A 88 26.27 23.02 23.31
N TYR A 89 27.51 23.38 22.99
CA TYR A 89 27.93 23.80 21.66
C TYR A 89 28.39 22.60 20.84
N THR A 90 28.22 22.69 19.53
CA THR A 90 28.84 21.78 18.56
C THR A 90 30.00 22.51 17.89
N TRP A 91 31.17 21.89 17.88
CA TRP A 91 32.33 22.38 17.13
C TRP A 91 32.15 22.16 15.62
N THR A 92 32.41 23.19 14.83
CA THR A 92 32.34 23.12 13.37
C THR A 92 33.39 24.01 12.72
N LEU A 93 33.93 23.52 11.59
CA LEU A 93 34.79 24.28 10.69
C LEU A 93 34.00 24.91 9.53
N ARG A 94 32.69 24.66 9.47
CA ARG A 94 31.81 25.19 8.43
C ARG A 94 31.31 26.59 8.81
N ASN A 95 30.89 27.34 7.79
CA ASN A 95 30.29 28.66 7.93
C ASN A 95 28.76 28.63 7.80
N ASP A 96 28.17 27.45 7.60
CA ASP A 96 26.74 27.29 7.45
C ASP A 96 26.29 25.89 7.87
N SER A 97 25.02 25.78 8.26
CA SER A 97 24.36 24.49 8.48
C SER A 97 22.85 24.62 8.41
N ILE A 98 22.20 23.50 8.07
CA ILE A 98 20.76 23.35 8.24
C ILE A 98 20.50 22.82 9.65
N ILE A 99 19.97 23.69 10.50
CA ILE A 99 19.66 23.43 11.90
C ILE A 99 18.21 22.95 12.01
N GLY A 100 18.01 21.79 12.62
CA GLY A 100 16.69 21.31 13.04
C GLY A 100 16.42 21.69 14.49
N LEU A 101 15.29 22.33 14.74
CA LEU A 101 14.85 22.81 16.05
C LEU A 101 13.67 21.91 16.51
N PRO A 102 13.92 20.87 17.32
CA PRO A 102 12.90 19.88 17.65
C PRO A 102 11.79 20.50 18.50
N LEU A 103 10.61 20.68 17.91
CA LEU A 103 9.44 21.20 18.60
C LEU A 103 8.63 20.07 19.25
N ALA A 104 8.67 19.98 20.58
CA ALA A 104 7.79 19.09 21.35
C ALA A 104 6.48 19.78 21.81
N LYS A 105 6.29 21.06 21.45
CA LYS A 105 5.16 21.91 21.86
C LYS A 105 4.70 22.74 20.66
N GLN A 106 3.45 23.21 20.71
CA GLN A 106 2.86 24.03 19.64
C GLN A 106 3.68 25.27 19.27
N ARG A 107 4.32 25.89 20.28
CA ARG A 107 5.20 27.03 20.11
C ARG A 107 6.39 26.89 21.04
N SER A 108 7.56 27.23 20.54
CA SER A 108 8.75 27.41 21.36
C SER A 108 9.64 28.51 20.83
N LEU A 109 10.45 29.07 21.72
CA LEU A 109 11.47 30.06 21.39
C LEU A 109 12.81 29.35 21.36
N PHE A 110 13.50 29.42 20.24
CA PHE A 110 14.87 28.95 20.13
C PHE A 110 15.80 30.13 19.91
N THR A 111 17.04 30.03 20.39
CA THR A 111 18.10 30.96 20.02
C THR A 111 19.21 30.16 19.36
N ILE A 112 19.64 30.56 18.16
CA ILE A 112 20.86 30.05 17.55
C ILE A 112 21.99 30.94 18.02
N VAL A 113 23.01 30.35 18.64
CA VAL A 113 24.18 31.04 19.19
C VAL A 113 25.41 30.55 18.45
N ALA A 114 26.15 31.47 17.85
CA ALA A 114 27.43 31.21 17.21
C ALA A 114 28.53 31.98 17.93
N ARG A 115 29.68 31.32 18.14
CA ARG A 115 30.91 31.95 18.64
C ARG A 115 32.09 31.50 17.78
N SER A 116 32.87 32.45 17.27
CA SER A 116 34.14 32.18 16.59
C SER A 116 35.24 31.89 17.60
N VAL A 117 36.18 31.02 17.20
CA VAL A 117 37.39 30.69 17.94
C VAL A 117 38.59 30.99 17.07
N ASP A 118 39.50 31.83 17.54
CA ASP A 118 40.66 32.34 16.82
C ASP A 118 41.85 31.36 16.77
N ASN A 119 42.96 31.83 16.21
CA ASN A 119 44.15 31.03 16.03
C ASN A 119 45.00 30.79 17.28
N THR A 120 44.69 31.41 18.41
CA THR A 120 45.36 31.18 19.70
C THR A 120 44.85 29.96 20.45
N PHE A 121 43.75 29.33 19.98
CA PHE A 121 43.28 28.06 20.50
C PHE A 121 44.28 26.92 20.19
N GLY A 122 45.16 26.64 21.15
CA GLY A 122 46.25 25.67 21.01
C GLY A 122 45.78 24.21 20.99
N GLN A 123 44.61 23.92 21.53
CA GLN A 123 44.06 22.55 21.63
C GLN A 123 43.11 22.17 20.47
N HIS A 124 43.13 22.91 19.37
CA HIS A 124 42.24 22.71 18.22
C HIS A 124 42.31 21.33 17.56
N THR A 125 43.44 20.62 17.65
CA THR A 125 43.60 19.26 17.08
C THR A 125 42.84 18.18 17.85
N LEU A 126 42.36 18.49 19.05
CA LEU A 126 41.56 17.58 19.87
C LEU A 126 40.11 17.52 19.40
N LEU A 127 39.58 18.63 18.88
CA LEU A 127 38.19 18.74 18.45
C LEU A 127 38.04 18.36 16.97
N LYS A 128 37.04 17.55 16.69
CA LYS A 128 36.56 17.18 15.36
C LYS A 128 35.20 17.79 15.11
N GLU A 129 34.85 17.89 13.83
CA GLU A 129 33.52 18.33 13.40
C GLU A 129 32.42 17.54 14.12
N GLY A 130 31.52 18.24 14.82
CA GLY A 130 30.42 17.61 15.56
C GLY A 130 30.68 17.33 17.04
N ASP A 131 31.87 17.63 17.56
CA ASP A 131 32.18 17.41 18.98
C ASP A 131 31.43 18.39 19.89
N ALA A 132 30.98 17.89 21.05
CA ALA A 132 30.19 18.64 22.02
C ALA A 132 31.10 19.42 22.98
N VAL A 133 30.99 20.75 23.01
CA VAL A 133 31.81 21.63 23.85
C VAL A 133 30.90 22.38 24.82
N ARG A 134 31.33 22.51 26.07
CA ARG A 134 30.61 23.26 27.11
C ARG A 134 31.55 24.31 27.70
N LEU A 135 31.01 25.48 28.06
CA LEU A 135 31.79 26.64 28.51
C LEU A 135 31.82 26.80 30.04
N SER A 136 30.90 26.15 30.77
CA SER A 136 30.76 26.24 32.22
C SER A 136 30.88 24.85 32.88
N PRO A 137 31.63 24.70 34.00
CA PRO A 137 32.24 25.76 34.82
C PRO A 137 33.51 26.41 34.23
N ARG A 138 34.11 25.76 33.22
CA ARG A 138 35.23 26.22 32.39
C ARG A 138 35.13 25.50 31.04
N PRO A 139 35.79 25.92 29.95
CA PRO A 139 35.66 25.24 28.66
C PRO A 139 36.17 23.79 28.69
N TYR A 140 35.36 22.84 28.24
CA TYR A 140 35.74 21.43 28.06
C TYR A 140 35.01 20.77 26.88
N TRP A 141 35.63 19.72 26.34
CA TRP A 141 35.01 18.77 25.43
C TRP A 141 34.27 17.71 26.25
N ASP A 142 32.94 17.71 26.12
CA ASP A 142 32.03 16.75 26.73
C ASP A 142 31.97 15.49 25.83
N VAL A 143 32.85 14.53 26.10
CA VAL A 143 33.07 13.36 25.23
C VAL A 143 31.88 12.41 25.31
N ASN A 144 31.33 12.24 26.51
CA ASN A 144 30.24 11.31 26.78
C ASN A 144 28.84 11.95 26.64
N ARG A 145 28.77 13.28 26.43
CA ARG A 145 27.56 14.08 26.25
C ARG A 145 26.61 14.05 27.46
N ASN A 146 27.15 13.86 28.67
CA ASN A 146 26.35 13.81 29.89
C ASN A 146 26.13 15.20 30.52
N GLY A 147 26.80 16.24 30.00
CA GLY A 147 26.67 17.63 30.46
C GLY A 147 27.38 17.96 31.77
N MET A 148 28.20 17.06 32.30
CA MET A 148 28.97 17.22 33.53
C MET A 148 30.45 17.02 33.24
N LEU A 149 31.31 17.96 33.65
CA LEU A 149 32.75 17.79 33.56
C LEU A 149 33.21 16.67 34.50
N ASP A 150 33.58 15.51 33.95
CA ASP A 150 34.07 14.35 34.70
C ASP A 150 35.41 13.81 34.16
N GLY A 151 35.88 12.69 34.73
CA GLY A 151 37.18 12.10 34.36
C GLY A 151 37.26 11.53 32.94
N SER A 152 36.15 11.45 32.21
CA SER A 152 36.10 11.03 30.81
C SER A 152 36.17 12.18 29.81
N ASP A 153 36.16 13.42 30.29
CA ASP A 153 36.18 14.64 29.47
C ASP A 153 37.55 15.29 29.38
N VAL A 154 37.69 16.23 28.44
CA VAL A 154 38.95 16.93 28.18
C VAL A 154 38.79 18.43 28.38
N GLU A 155 39.53 19.00 29.33
CA GLU A 155 39.52 20.45 29.57
C GLU A 155 40.23 21.23 28.45
N LEU A 156 39.58 22.29 27.97
CA LEU A 156 40.05 23.15 26.86
C LEU A 156 40.60 24.47 27.39
N THR A 157 41.67 24.38 28.18
CA THR A 157 42.32 25.52 28.88
C THR A 157 42.63 26.74 27.99
N SER A 158 43.00 26.53 26.72
CA SER A 158 43.36 27.59 25.77
C SER A 158 42.15 28.28 25.10
N MET A 159 40.93 27.80 25.33
CA MET A 159 39.73 28.34 24.68
C MET A 159 39.25 29.66 25.29
N ASN A 160 39.47 29.88 26.60
CA ASN A 160 38.99 31.08 27.30
C ASN A 160 39.52 32.40 26.72
N GLY A 161 40.73 32.38 26.12
CA GLY A 161 41.35 33.57 25.51
C GLY A 161 41.13 33.68 24.00
N ALA A 162 40.67 32.61 23.36
CA ALA A 162 40.57 32.48 21.91
C ALA A 162 39.13 32.67 21.37
N LEU A 163 38.14 32.74 22.26
CA LEU A 163 36.72 32.68 21.93
C LEU A 163 36.08 34.07 21.88
N ASP A 164 35.13 34.27 20.97
CA ASP A 164 34.21 35.42 21.02
C ASP A 164 33.27 35.31 22.25
N THR A 165 33.53 36.15 23.25
CA THR A 165 32.72 36.21 24.48
C THR A 165 31.39 36.94 24.29
N LYS A 166 31.23 37.77 23.26
CA LYS A 166 29.98 38.49 22.97
C LYS A 166 28.96 37.62 22.25
N SER A 167 29.43 36.65 21.46
CA SER A 167 28.63 35.79 20.58
C SER A 167 27.80 36.53 19.53
N ALA A 168 27.36 35.80 18.51
CA ALA A 168 26.25 36.21 17.66
C ALA A 168 25.04 35.32 17.98
N ALA A 169 23.91 35.93 18.34
CA ALA A 169 22.70 35.21 18.71
C ALA A 169 21.51 35.68 17.86
N GLN A 170 20.72 34.73 17.38
CA GLN A 170 19.49 35.00 16.65
C GLN A 170 18.32 34.29 17.34
N LEU A 171 17.38 35.09 17.87
CA LEU A 171 16.14 34.60 18.44
C LEU A 171 15.16 34.19 17.34
N LEU A 172 14.51 33.05 17.53
CA LEU A 172 13.59 32.43 16.60
C LEU A 172 12.32 31.96 17.31
N PRO A 173 11.19 32.66 17.12
CA PRO A 173 9.88 32.12 17.45
C PRO A 173 9.49 31.05 16.42
N ILE A 174 9.50 29.79 16.84
CA ILE A 174 9.08 28.66 16.01
C ILE A 174 7.69 28.23 16.44
N ARG A 175 6.81 28.05 15.45
CA ARG A 175 5.50 27.46 15.63
C ARG A 175 5.45 26.14 14.88
N ASN A 176 4.87 25.13 15.53
CA ASN A 176 4.61 23.83 14.93
C ASN A 176 3.69 23.98 13.71
N THR A 177 4.03 23.30 12.63
CA THR A 177 3.17 23.14 11.47
C THR A 177 2.47 21.79 11.59
N PRO A 178 1.12 21.73 11.66
CA PRO A 178 0.45 20.45 11.73
C PRO A 178 0.81 19.55 10.53
N PRO A 179 0.92 18.23 10.73
CA PRO A 179 1.25 17.31 9.67
C PRO A 179 0.15 17.24 8.62
N LYS A 180 0.45 16.62 7.47
CA LYS A 180 -0.52 16.28 6.43
C LYS A 180 -0.55 14.78 6.24
N VAL A 181 -1.72 14.26 5.84
CA VAL A 181 -1.90 12.83 5.59
C VAL A 181 -2.65 12.62 4.28
N TYR A 182 -2.25 11.59 3.55
CA TYR A 182 -2.77 11.26 2.23
C TYR A 182 -2.96 9.76 2.12
N TYR A 183 -4.06 9.33 1.51
CA TYR A 183 -4.20 7.93 1.10
C TYR A 183 -3.20 7.60 -0.02
N ALA A 184 -2.74 6.35 -0.03
CA ALA A 184 -1.73 5.88 -0.98
C ALA A 184 -2.16 6.12 -2.43
N VAL A 185 -1.18 6.42 -3.28
CA VAL A 185 -1.35 6.57 -4.72
C VAL A 185 -0.80 5.35 -5.44
N ASN A 186 -1.37 5.03 -6.60
CA ASN A 186 -0.82 4.00 -7.46
C ASN A 186 0.49 4.53 -8.10
N PRO A 187 1.63 3.83 -7.97
CA PRO A 187 2.90 4.30 -8.51
C PRO A 187 2.91 4.42 -10.04
N VAL A 188 2.00 3.75 -10.74
CA VAL A 188 1.93 3.75 -12.20
C VAL A 188 1.28 5.03 -12.75
N ASP A 189 0.19 5.49 -12.13
CA ASP A 189 -0.63 6.61 -12.65
C ASP A 189 -0.75 7.80 -11.68
N SER A 190 -0.14 7.70 -10.49
CA SER A 190 -0.19 8.69 -9.40
C SER A 190 -1.59 9.03 -8.88
N GLN A 191 -2.62 8.25 -9.22
CA GLN A 191 -3.98 8.43 -8.72
C GLN A 191 -4.11 7.83 -7.32
N THR A 192 -4.89 8.48 -6.44
CA THR A 192 -5.20 7.92 -5.12
C THR A 192 -5.92 6.59 -5.26
N VAL A 193 -5.35 5.54 -4.67
CA VAL A 193 -5.94 4.21 -4.60
C VAL A 193 -7.29 4.29 -3.89
N GLN A 194 -8.37 4.03 -4.62
CA GLN A 194 -9.72 4.04 -4.07
C GLN A 194 -10.13 2.65 -3.60
N GLN A 195 -11.04 2.61 -2.63
CA GLN A 195 -11.84 1.41 -2.43
C GLN A 195 -12.80 1.21 -3.62
N PRO A 196 -13.12 -0.05 -3.95
CA PRO A 196 -14.27 -0.34 -4.78
C PRO A 196 -15.53 0.40 -4.32
N GLU A 197 -16.36 0.80 -5.26
CA GLU A 197 -17.63 1.47 -4.96
C GLU A 197 -18.57 0.59 -4.10
N SER A 198 -18.41 -0.74 -4.22
CA SER A 198 -19.08 -1.72 -3.38
C SER A 198 -18.11 -2.79 -2.90
N THR A 199 -18.12 -3.04 -1.59
CA THR A 199 -17.33 -4.09 -0.92
C THR A 199 -18.24 -4.90 0.00
N PHE A 200 -17.78 -6.05 0.49
CA PHE A 200 -18.34 -6.65 1.69
C PHE A 200 -17.68 -6.02 2.93
N THR A 201 -17.78 -6.66 4.09
CA THR A 201 -17.32 -6.12 5.36
C THR A 201 -15.79 -6.21 5.57
N VAL A 202 -15.03 -6.16 4.46
CA VAL A 202 -13.58 -6.21 4.42
C VAL A 202 -13.06 -5.12 3.49
N ALA A 203 -12.13 -4.29 3.99
CA ALA A 203 -11.47 -3.27 3.19
C ALA A 203 -10.05 -2.99 3.73
N THR A 204 -9.09 -2.71 2.84
CA THR A 204 -7.71 -2.40 3.21
C THR A 204 -7.36 -0.99 2.76
N PHE A 205 -6.83 -0.18 3.67
CA PHE A 205 -6.49 1.22 3.45
C PHE A 205 -5.01 1.40 3.71
N SER A 206 -4.35 2.15 2.82
CA SER A 206 -2.93 2.49 2.93
C SER A 206 -2.77 4.00 2.81
N TRP A 207 -1.77 4.56 3.47
CA TRP A 207 -1.54 5.99 3.53
C TRP A 207 -0.06 6.33 3.77
N TYR A 208 0.26 7.60 3.59
CA TYR A 208 1.50 8.21 4.04
C TYR A 208 1.18 9.56 4.69
N GLY A 209 2.06 10.02 5.57
CA GLY A 209 1.97 11.35 6.17
C GLY A 209 3.28 12.08 5.99
N THR A 210 3.20 13.39 5.86
CA THR A 210 4.36 14.26 5.73
C THR A 210 4.24 15.44 6.67
N ASP A 211 5.36 15.93 7.17
CA ASP A 211 5.41 17.11 8.03
C ASP A 211 6.52 18.05 7.56
N VAL A 212 6.22 19.35 7.54
CA VAL A 212 7.20 20.40 7.22
C VAL A 212 8.31 20.43 8.28
N ASP A 213 7.96 20.06 9.52
CA ASP A 213 8.90 19.96 10.63
C ASP A 213 9.70 18.63 10.63
N GLY A 214 9.43 17.77 9.64
CA GLY A 214 10.11 16.51 9.37
C GLY A 214 9.22 15.31 9.65
N ASP A 215 9.12 14.35 8.73
CA ASP A 215 8.16 13.24 8.84
C ASP A 215 8.32 12.36 10.11
N ASN A 216 9.48 12.41 10.76
CA ASN A 216 9.76 11.76 12.03
C ASN A 216 9.08 12.43 13.24
N THR A 217 8.50 13.62 13.09
CA THR A 217 7.65 14.27 14.11
C THR A 217 6.27 13.61 14.21
N ILE A 218 5.85 12.84 13.21
CA ILE A 218 4.56 12.15 13.23
C ILE A 218 4.64 11.01 14.25
N LEU A 219 3.80 11.10 15.30
CA LEU A 219 3.78 10.15 16.41
C LEU A 219 2.75 9.03 16.17
N THR A 220 1.54 9.40 15.76
CA THR A 220 0.44 8.45 15.56
C THR A 220 -0.44 8.82 14.39
N TYR A 221 -1.13 7.81 13.84
CA TYR A 221 -2.29 8.02 12.99
C TYR A 221 -3.54 7.62 13.76
N ARG A 222 -4.67 8.25 13.45
CA ARG A 222 -5.99 7.85 13.97
C ARG A 222 -7.00 7.72 12.86
N LEU A 223 -7.90 6.75 13.00
CA LEU A 223 -8.93 6.40 12.05
C LEU A 223 -10.32 6.50 12.69
N ALA A 224 -11.32 6.97 11.95
CA ALA A 224 -12.71 6.97 12.38
C ALA A 224 -13.64 6.59 11.23
N LEU A 225 -14.72 5.84 11.51
CA LEU A 225 -15.73 5.46 10.52
C LEU A 225 -16.97 6.33 10.69
N ASN A 226 -17.34 7.06 9.64
CA ASN A 226 -18.57 7.86 9.48
C ASN A 226 -18.82 9.00 10.47
N ASP A 227 -18.24 8.95 11.66
CA ASP A 227 -18.47 9.88 12.75
C ASP A 227 -17.14 10.26 13.39
N THR A 228 -16.82 11.55 13.36
CA THR A 228 -15.59 12.14 13.91
C THR A 228 -15.86 13.01 15.12
N SER A 229 -17.11 13.08 15.60
CA SER A 229 -17.58 14.07 16.57
C SER A 229 -17.04 13.86 17.98
N THR A 230 -16.71 12.63 18.37
CA THR A 230 -16.24 12.29 19.72
C THR A 230 -14.94 11.50 19.70
N ALA A 231 -14.14 11.61 20.76
CA ALA A 231 -12.81 11.01 20.83
C ALA A 231 -12.83 9.47 20.83
N ASP A 232 -13.89 8.84 21.36
CA ASP A 232 -14.07 7.39 21.42
C ASP A 232 -14.40 6.74 20.07
N ARG A 233 -14.72 7.55 19.04
CA ARG A 233 -14.87 7.09 17.65
C ARG A 233 -13.55 6.87 16.94
N TRP A 234 -12.45 7.38 17.50
CA TRP A 234 -11.14 7.32 16.89
C TRP A 234 -10.34 6.13 17.41
N PHE A 235 -9.79 5.37 16.48
CA PHE A 235 -8.84 4.29 16.75
C PHE A 235 -7.43 4.71 16.34
N SER A 236 -6.45 4.59 17.22
CA SER A 236 -5.07 5.05 16.97
C SER A 236 -4.10 3.91 16.67
N VAL A 237 -3.15 4.18 15.78
CA VAL A 237 -2.00 3.33 15.45
C VAL A 237 -0.71 4.15 15.48
N THR A 238 0.42 3.50 15.74
CA THR A 238 1.75 4.14 15.74
C THR A 238 2.11 4.66 14.35
N SER A 239 3.00 5.66 14.27
CA SER A 239 3.48 6.20 12.98
C SER A 239 4.17 5.19 12.06
N ALA A 240 4.64 4.05 12.57
CA ALA A 240 5.16 2.95 11.77
C ALA A 240 4.10 2.24 10.90
N VAL A 241 2.82 2.32 11.27
CA VAL A 241 1.73 1.67 10.54
C VAL A 241 1.31 2.55 9.36
N LYS A 242 1.47 2.02 8.14
CA LYS A 242 1.09 2.70 6.88
C LYS A 242 -0.09 2.05 6.16
N SER A 243 -0.59 0.93 6.68
CA SER A 243 -1.80 0.28 6.16
C SER A 243 -2.56 -0.46 7.25
N VAL A 244 -3.88 -0.51 7.11
CA VAL A 244 -4.77 -1.32 7.95
C VAL A 244 -5.82 -2.04 7.12
N THR A 245 -6.19 -3.22 7.57
CA THR A 245 -7.31 -4.00 7.05
C THR A 245 -8.42 -4.02 8.09
N LEU A 246 -9.59 -3.53 7.70
CA LEU A 246 -10.81 -3.54 8.50
C LEU A 246 -11.60 -4.79 8.16
N ILE A 247 -11.99 -5.58 9.15
CA ILE A 247 -12.79 -6.80 8.97
C ILE A 247 -13.94 -6.81 9.98
N ALA A 248 -15.18 -6.83 9.49
CA ALA A 248 -16.34 -7.15 10.32
C ALA A 248 -16.69 -8.65 10.12
N PRO A 249 -16.40 -9.51 11.11
CA PRO A 249 -16.62 -10.95 10.98
C PRO A 249 -18.10 -11.32 10.98
N ARG A 250 -18.41 -12.49 10.42
CA ARG A 250 -19.79 -12.99 10.24
C ARG A 250 -20.61 -13.06 11.54
N ASN A 251 -19.98 -13.43 12.65
CA ASN A 251 -20.63 -13.49 13.96
C ASN A 251 -21.14 -12.12 14.46
N ARG A 252 -20.62 -11.00 13.94
CA ARG A 252 -21.14 -9.65 14.20
C ARG A 252 -22.11 -9.20 13.13
N THR A 253 -21.87 -9.55 11.86
CA THR A 253 -22.66 -9.01 10.75
C THR A 253 -24.00 -9.73 10.58
N ASP A 254 -24.07 -11.04 10.82
CA ASP A 254 -25.26 -11.86 10.54
C ASP A 254 -26.47 -11.36 11.35
N THR A 255 -26.28 -11.03 12.62
CA THR A 255 -27.33 -10.55 13.54
C THR A 255 -27.48 -9.03 13.58
N ALA A 256 -26.57 -8.27 12.97
CA ALA A 256 -26.60 -6.81 13.04
C ALA A 256 -27.79 -6.18 12.32
N THR A 257 -28.44 -5.22 12.99
CA THR A 257 -29.53 -4.38 12.47
C THR A 257 -29.12 -2.92 12.25
N GLY A 258 -27.88 -2.55 12.61
CA GLY A 258 -27.34 -1.21 12.48
C GLY A 258 -25.81 -1.22 12.33
N ASP A 259 -25.17 -0.17 12.84
CA ASP A 259 -23.72 0.00 12.79
C ASP A 259 -23.01 -1.13 13.55
N VAL A 260 -21.89 -1.62 12.99
CA VAL A 260 -21.09 -2.69 13.58
C VAL A 260 -19.68 -2.23 13.90
N GLU A 261 -19.07 -2.96 14.81
CA GLU A 261 -17.67 -2.82 15.18
C GLU A 261 -16.79 -3.74 14.33
N VAL A 262 -15.74 -3.17 13.74
CA VAL A 262 -14.77 -3.88 12.90
C VAL A 262 -13.51 -4.18 13.69
N ASN A 263 -12.86 -5.28 13.36
CA ASN A 263 -11.51 -5.58 13.81
C ASN A 263 -10.51 -4.85 12.91
N VAL A 264 -9.50 -4.24 13.52
CA VAL A 264 -8.42 -3.54 12.82
C VAL A 264 -7.18 -4.42 12.83
N TYR A 265 -6.68 -4.72 11.64
CA TYR A 265 -5.47 -5.52 11.43
C TYR A 265 -4.39 -4.74 10.69
N THR A 266 -3.14 -5.14 10.85
CA THR A 266 -1.99 -4.64 10.07
C THR A 266 -1.20 -5.80 9.45
N GLY A 267 -0.49 -5.56 8.35
CA GLY A 267 0.31 -6.56 7.63
C GLY A 267 -0.42 -7.23 6.45
N THR A 268 0.23 -8.20 5.80
CA THR A 268 -0.21 -8.83 4.53
C THR A 268 -0.44 -10.35 4.63
N ALA A 269 -0.70 -10.85 5.85
CA ALA A 269 -0.80 -12.24 6.29
C ALA A 269 0.54 -12.84 6.82
N PRO A 270 0.57 -13.44 8.04
CA PRO A 270 -0.52 -13.47 9.00
C PRO A 270 -0.86 -12.06 9.49
N LEU A 271 -2.15 -11.76 9.59
CA LEU A 271 -2.63 -10.45 10.02
C LEU A 271 -2.38 -10.26 11.51
N GLN A 272 -1.94 -9.07 11.88
CA GLN A 272 -1.71 -8.71 13.28
C GLN A 272 -2.86 -7.87 13.79
N PHE A 273 -3.63 -8.41 14.74
CA PHE A 273 -4.74 -7.71 15.37
C PHE A 273 -4.24 -6.50 16.17
N ARG A 274 -4.94 -5.36 16.06
CA ARG A 274 -4.60 -4.12 16.77
C ARG A 274 -5.69 -3.63 17.71
N GLY A 275 -6.92 -4.08 17.52
CA GLY A 275 -8.07 -3.64 18.29
C GLY A 275 -9.29 -3.50 17.41
N THR A 276 -10.22 -2.65 17.82
CA THR A 276 -11.51 -2.53 17.16
C THR A 276 -11.91 -1.08 16.90
N LEU A 277 -12.72 -0.89 15.87
CA LEU A 277 -13.20 0.42 15.43
C LEU A 277 -14.72 0.36 15.21
N LYS A 278 -15.45 1.31 15.79
CA LYS A 278 -16.91 1.38 15.74
C LYS A 278 -17.39 2.20 14.55
N GLY A 279 -18.65 1.98 14.15
CA GLY A 279 -19.35 2.87 13.22
C GLY A 279 -19.38 2.41 11.77
N LEU A 280 -19.05 1.14 11.46
CA LEU A 280 -19.24 0.60 10.11
C LEU A 280 -20.74 0.42 9.85
N LYS A 281 -21.28 1.11 8.84
CA LYS A 281 -22.68 1.01 8.45
C LYS A 281 -22.87 -0.09 7.41
N LEU A 282 -23.70 -1.09 7.72
CA LEU A 282 -24.00 -2.18 6.79
C LEU A 282 -25.13 -1.79 5.82
N ASN A 283 -25.04 -2.25 4.57
CA ASN A 283 -25.93 -1.88 3.46
C ASN A 283 -26.07 -0.35 3.28
N ALA A 284 -24.98 0.37 3.50
CA ALA A 284 -24.94 1.82 3.45
C ALA A 284 -23.61 2.34 2.91
N LYS A 285 -23.60 3.62 2.56
CA LYS A 285 -22.37 4.36 2.21
C LYS A 285 -21.57 4.64 3.48
N ASN A 286 -20.26 4.45 3.38
CA ASN A 286 -19.30 4.66 4.46
C ASN A 286 -18.21 5.63 4.04
N VAL A 287 -17.65 6.33 5.02
CA VAL A 287 -16.47 7.18 4.88
C VAL A 287 -15.49 6.84 6.00
N LEU A 288 -14.25 6.55 5.64
CA LEU A 288 -13.14 6.42 6.58
C LEU A 288 -12.37 7.75 6.65
N TYR A 289 -12.26 8.28 7.85
CA TYR A 289 -11.47 9.47 8.16
C TYR A 289 -10.10 9.05 8.70
N LEU A 290 -9.06 9.76 8.29
CA LEU A 290 -7.68 9.53 8.70
C LEU A 290 -7.03 10.85 9.11
N GLN A 291 -6.34 10.87 10.24
CA GLN A 291 -5.54 12.01 10.70
C GLN A 291 -4.18 11.54 11.19
N ALA A 292 -3.17 12.39 11.02
CA ALA A 292 -1.88 12.27 11.68
C ALA A 292 -1.84 13.16 12.93
N LYS A 293 -1.10 12.73 13.96
CA LYS A 293 -0.77 13.53 15.14
C LYS A 293 0.74 13.64 15.26
N ASP A 294 1.24 14.85 15.42
CA ASP A 294 2.67 15.09 15.66
C ASP A 294 3.05 14.98 17.15
N VAL A 295 4.35 15.17 17.43
CA VAL A 295 4.92 15.23 18.78
C VAL A 295 4.48 16.45 19.59
N ALA A 296 4.10 17.55 18.93
CA ALA A 296 3.55 18.76 19.57
C ALA A 296 2.09 18.60 19.98
N GLY A 297 1.44 17.53 19.54
CA GLY A 297 0.07 17.15 19.87
C GLY A 297 -0.99 17.65 18.89
N GLU A 298 -0.60 18.29 17.78
CA GLU A 298 -1.52 18.82 16.79
C GLU A 298 -1.93 17.75 15.78
N TYR A 299 -3.16 17.87 15.27
CA TYR A 299 -3.73 16.94 14.31
C TYR A 299 -3.76 17.55 12.90
N SER A 300 -3.49 16.72 11.90
CA SER A 300 -3.70 17.08 10.51
C SER A 300 -5.18 17.36 10.22
N THR A 301 -5.45 18.02 9.09
CA THR A 301 -6.77 17.92 8.48
C THR A 301 -7.10 16.46 8.18
N ALA A 302 -8.37 16.08 8.29
CA ALA A 302 -8.78 14.71 8.07
C ALA A 302 -8.83 14.40 6.58
N ALA A 303 -8.05 13.39 6.14
CA ALA A 303 -8.22 12.79 4.82
C ALA A 303 -9.42 11.83 4.85
N THR A 304 -10.19 11.77 3.77
CA THR A 304 -11.35 10.88 3.65
C THR A 304 -11.13 9.80 2.59
N MET A 305 -11.63 8.60 2.84
CA MET A 305 -11.80 7.55 1.84
C MET A 305 -13.29 7.18 1.80
N PRO A 306 -13.98 7.35 0.67
CA PRO A 306 -13.46 7.79 -0.64
C PRO A 306 -12.92 9.24 -0.62
N SER A 307 -12.05 9.57 -1.57
CA SER A 307 -11.33 10.87 -1.60
C SER A 307 -12.26 12.08 -1.73
N ASN A 308 -13.45 11.90 -2.32
CA ASN A 308 -14.52 12.88 -2.32
C ASN A 308 -15.86 12.18 -2.02
N PRO A 309 -16.32 12.17 -0.77
CA PRO A 309 -17.56 11.50 -0.37
C PRO A 309 -18.85 12.05 -1.00
N LEU A 310 -18.81 13.23 -1.63
CA LEU A 310 -19.97 13.82 -2.31
C LEU A 310 -20.17 13.22 -3.70
N THR A 311 -19.09 12.81 -4.38
CA THR A 311 -19.13 12.31 -5.76
C THR A 311 -18.74 10.85 -5.89
N ARG A 312 -18.05 10.30 -4.88
CA ARG A 312 -17.62 8.91 -4.82
C ARG A 312 -18.28 8.21 -3.64
N MET A 313 -18.43 6.90 -3.76
CA MET A 313 -19.04 6.08 -2.72
C MET A 313 -18.15 4.91 -2.34
N TRP A 314 -18.24 4.51 -1.07
CA TRP A 314 -17.79 3.21 -0.59
C TRP A 314 -18.99 2.56 0.11
N TYR A 315 -19.70 1.70 -0.60
CA TYR A 315 -20.87 1.00 -0.10
C TYR A 315 -20.48 -0.36 0.47
N VAL A 316 -20.88 -0.64 1.71
CA VAL A 316 -20.53 -1.88 2.40
C VAL A 316 -21.75 -2.79 2.46
N LYS A 317 -21.73 -3.89 1.71
CA LYS A 317 -22.81 -4.89 1.68
C LYS A 317 -22.75 -5.76 2.93
N LYS A 318 -23.90 -5.97 3.57
CA LYS A 318 -24.08 -7.04 4.56
C LYS A 318 -24.11 -8.38 3.83
N PRO A 319 -23.22 -9.34 4.14
CA PRO A 319 -23.34 -10.71 3.64
C PRO A 319 -24.66 -11.34 4.08
N LYS A 320 -25.39 -11.94 3.15
CA LYS A 320 -26.72 -12.55 3.38
C LYS A 320 -26.69 -14.08 3.33
N SER A 321 -25.77 -14.63 2.55
CA SER A 321 -25.62 -16.08 2.33
C SER A 321 -24.26 -16.58 2.82
N LYS A 322 -24.10 -17.89 2.99
CA LYS A 322 -22.78 -18.53 3.19
C LYS A 322 -22.11 -18.94 1.86
N LEU A 323 -22.82 -18.78 0.74
CA LEU A 323 -22.33 -18.96 -0.63
C LEU A 323 -22.11 -17.60 -1.32
N LEU A 324 -20.90 -17.41 -1.84
CA LEU A 324 -20.56 -16.30 -2.73
C LEU A 324 -20.49 -16.81 -4.17
N VAL A 325 -21.22 -16.17 -5.07
CA VAL A 325 -21.02 -16.33 -6.52
C VAL A 325 -20.09 -15.23 -7.00
N VAL A 326 -18.91 -15.61 -7.47
CA VAL A 326 -18.02 -14.72 -8.20
C VAL A 326 -18.43 -14.72 -9.66
N SER A 327 -18.98 -13.59 -10.11
CA SER A 327 -19.35 -13.32 -11.50
C SER A 327 -18.14 -12.76 -12.22
N ASP A 328 -17.63 -13.50 -13.19
CA ASP A 328 -16.43 -13.15 -13.95
C ASP A 328 -16.73 -13.14 -15.45
N TYR A 329 -17.74 -12.35 -15.82
CA TYR A 329 -18.19 -12.14 -17.20
C TYR A 329 -17.72 -10.78 -17.70
N LEU A 330 -17.56 -10.64 -19.02
CA LEU A 330 -17.42 -9.33 -19.64
C LEU A 330 -18.72 -8.52 -19.57
N HIS A 331 -18.59 -7.20 -19.60
CA HIS A 331 -19.71 -6.25 -19.59
C HIS A 331 -20.14 -5.85 -21.01
N THR A 332 -20.13 -6.80 -21.94
CA THR A 332 -20.74 -6.66 -23.27
C THR A 332 -22.20 -7.12 -23.23
N SER A 333 -23.04 -6.67 -24.15
CA SER A 333 -24.47 -7.04 -24.16
C SER A 333 -24.70 -8.56 -24.21
N SER A 334 -23.89 -9.30 -24.97
CA SER A 334 -23.96 -10.76 -25.07
C SER A 334 -23.49 -11.46 -23.79
N SER A 335 -22.33 -11.08 -23.24
CA SER A 335 -21.80 -11.68 -22.01
C SER A 335 -22.68 -11.38 -20.79
N LEU A 336 -23.31 -10.19 -20.74
CA LEU A 336 -24.28 -9.85 -19.68
C LEU A 336 -25.57 -10.68 -19.78
N ALA A 337 -26.07 -10.94 -21.00
CA ALA A 337 -27.23 -11.80 -21.19
C ALA A 337 -26.94 -13.26 -20.76
N GLU A 338 -25.72 -13.76 -21.02
CA GLU A 338 -25.27 -15.06 -20.55
C GLU A 338 -25.11 -15.09 -19.03
N ARG A 339 -24.46 -14.08 -18.44
CA ARG A 339 -24.33 -13.89 -17.00
C ARG A 339 -25.69 -13.92 -16.30
N ASP A 340 -26.66 -13.14 -16.79
CA ASP A 340 -28.00 -13.07 -16.19
C ASP A 340 -28.73 -14.42 -16.29
N THR A 341 -28.51 -15.14 -17.38
CA THR A 341 -29.02 -16.50 -17.53
C THR A 341 -28.36 -17.46 -16.53
N ALA A 342 -27.04 -17.37 -16.34
CA ALA A 342 -26.30 -18.16 -15.38
C ALA A 342 -26.78 -17.91 -13.95
N LEU A 343 -26.84 -16.64 -13.53
CA LEU A 343 -27.29 -16.24 -12.19
C LEU A 343 -28.73 -16.69 -11.91
N ARG A 344 -29.65 -16.54 -12.88
CA ARG A 344 -31.04 -17.05 -12.73
C ARG A 344 -31.08 -18.57 -12.62
N ARG A 345 -30.25 -19.30 -13.38
CA ARG A 345 -30.17 -20.76 -13.32
C ARG A 345 -29.63 -21.24 -11.98
N TYR A 346 -28.53 -20.65 -11.49
CA TYR A 346 -27.97 -20.96 -10.18
C TYR A 346 -28.97 -20.64 -9.06
N SER A 347 -29.65 -19.49 -9.12
CA SER A 347 -30.65 -19.11 -8.11
C SER A 347 -31.77 -20.14 -8.02
N ARG A 348 -32.35 -20.56 -9.15
CA ARG A 348 -33.42 -21.59 -9.17
C ARG A 348 -32.92 -22.96 -8.72
N ALA A 349 -31.73 -23.36 -9.15
CA ALA A 349 -31.17 -24.67 -8.83
C ALA A 349 -30.79 -24.78 -7.34
N LEU A 350 -30.16 -23.74 -6.78
CA LEU A 350 -29.81 -23.70 -5.37
C LEU A 350 -31.06 -23.64 -4.48
N LEU A 351 -32.03 -22.77 -4.82
CA LEU A 351 -33.28 -22.66 -4.07
C LEU A 351 -34.08 -23.98 -4.05
N SER A 352 -34.12 -24.70 -5.19
CA SER A 352 -34.79 -26.00 -5.26
C SER A 352 -34.01 -27.11 -4.56
N SER A 353 -32.68 -27.07 -4.58
CA SER A 353 -31.83 -28.07 -3.93
C SER A 353 -31.86 -28.01 -2.41
N MET A 354 -31.89 -26.79 -1.85
CA MET A 354 -31.73 -26.52 -0.42
C MET A 354 -32.62 -25.34 0.03
N PRO A 355 -33.95 -25.45 -0.08
CA PRO A 355 -34.88 -24.37 0.26
C PRO A 355 -34.76 -23.99 1.75
N GLY A 356 -34.78 -22.69 2.04
CA GLY A 356 -34.75 -22.17 3.42
C GLY A 356 -33.38 -22.26 4.12
N THR A 357 -32.35 -22.81 3.47
CA THR A 357 -30.99 -22.86 4.02
C THR A 357 -30.18 -21.61 3.67
N THR A 358 -29.05 -21.42 4.34
CA THR A 358 -28.10 -20.34 4.02
C THR A 358 -27.38 -20.54 2.67
N TYR A 359 -27.57 -21.69 2.01
CA TYR A 359 -27.03 -22.02 0.68
C TYR A 359 -28.09 -22.03 -0.43
N GLY A 360 -29.38 -21.91 -0.08
CA GLY A 360 -30.48 -21.76 -1.04
C GLY A 360 -30.52 -20.39 -1.73
N ASN A 361 -29.67 -19.45 -1.29
CA ASN A 361 -29.45 -18.14 -1.89
C ASN A 361 -27.95 -17.84 -1.91
N PHE A 362 -27.51 -16.80 -2.60
CA PHE A 362 -26.10 -16.40 -2.68
C PHE A 362 -25.93 -14.90 -2.74
N ASP A 363 -24.75 -14.44 -2.32
CA ASP A 363 -24.28 -13.08 -2.59
C ASP A 363 -23.45 -13.06 -3.88
N ILE A 364 -23.32 -11.89 -4.51
CA ILE A 364 -22.57 -11.73 -5.76
C ILE A 364 -21.39 -10.79 -5.55
N MET A 365 -20.24 -11.18 -6.09
CA MET A 365 -19.08 -10.32 -6.34
C MET A 365 -18.77 -10.36 -7.84
N ASP A 366 -18.75 -9.20 -8.49
CA ASP A 366 -18.47 -9.12 -9.92
C ASP A 366 -17.02 -8.68 -10.14
N VAL A 367 -16.15 -9.65 -10.43
CA VAL A 367 -14.71 -9.40 -10.63
C VAL A 367 -14.39 -8.95 -12.06
N GLY A 368 -15.32 -9.16 -12.99
CA GLY A 368 -15.20 -8.74 -14.40
C GLY A 368 -15.70 -7.32 -14.66
N TYR A 369 -16.30 -6.67 -13.67
CA TYR A 369 -16.88 -5.34 -13.80
C TYR A 369 -15.86 -4.29 -14.28
N GLY A 370 -16.15 -3.62 -15.40
CA GLY A 370 -15.28 -2.57 -15.96
C GLY A 370 -14.05 -3.06 -16.72
N LEU A 371 -13.97 -4.37 -17.02
CA LEU A 371 -12.89 -4.95 -17.84
C LEU A 371 -13.34 -5.27 -19.27
N THR A 372 -12.42 -5.03 -20.21
CA THR A 372 -12.50 -5.50 -21.59
C THR A 372 -11.88 -6.90 -21.73
N ALA A 373 -12.15 -7.58 -22.85
CA ALA A 373 -11.57 -8.91 -23.14
C ALA A 373 -10.03 -8.87 -23.12
N ASP A 374 -9.45 -7.87 -23.78
CA ASP A 374 -8.01 -7.67 -23.87
C ASP A 374 -7.38 -7.36 -22.49
N GLU A 375 -8.08 -6.64 -21.62
CA GLU A 375 -7.62 -6.43 -20.24
C GLU A 375 -7.66 -7.69 -19.39
N LYS A 376 -8.66 -8.56 -19.59
CA LYS A 376 -8.71 -9.86 -18.91
C LYS A 376 -7.64 -10.83 -19.40
N GLN A 377 -7.37 -10.89 -20.70
CA GLN A 377 -6.31 -11.73 -21.27
C GLN A 377 -4.91 -11.26 -20.91
N ASN A 378 -4.71 -9.96 -20.73
CA ASN A 378 -3.40 -9.36 -20.45
C ASN A 378 -3.30 -8.77 -19.04
N GLN A 379 -3.96 -9.36 -18.03
CA GLN A 379 -4.06 -8.80 -16.66
C GLN A 379 -2.70 -8.54 -16.01
N LEU A 380 -1.73 -9.44 -16.18
CA LEU A 380 -0.38 -9.28 -15.62
C LEU A 380 0.38 -8.10 -16.25
N LEU A 381 0.27 -7.96 -17.57
CA LEU A 381 0.96 -6.91 -18.32
C LEU A 381 0.32 -5.54 -18.10
N LYS A 382 -1.02 -5.48 -18.04
CA LYS A 382 -1.77 -4.23 -17.91
C LYS A 382 -2.01 -3.79 -16.48
N GLN A 383 -1.80 -4.69 -15.52
CA GLN A 383 -2.02 -4.44 -14.08
C GLN A 383 -3.41 -3.82 -13.78
N LYS A 384 -4.43 -4.23 -14.54
CA LYS A 384 -5.80 -3.71 -14.42
C LYS A 384 -6.76 -4.81 -14.03
N PHE A 385 -7.59 -4.51 -13.03
CA PHE A 385 -8.55 -5.43 -12.43
C PHE A 385 -9.94 -4.81 -12.44
N GLY A 386 -10.97 -5.64 -12.21
CA GLY A 386 -12.34 -5.15 -12.19
C GLY A 386 -12.52 -4.09 -11.11
N SER A 387 -13.35 -3.08 -11.39
CA SER A 387 -13.52 -1.93 -10.48
C SER A 387 -14.14 -2.31 -9.13
N LEU A 388 -14.69 -3.52 -9.02
CA LEU A 388 -15.22 -4.08 -7.77
C LEU A 388 -14.24 -5.01 -7.03
N VAL A 389 -13.03 -5.22 -7.58
CA VAL A 389 -11.95 -5.94 -6.94
C VAL A 389 -11.13 -4.97 -6.08
N PRO A 390 -10.85 -5.27 -4.80
CA PRO A 390 -10.00 -4.42 -3.98
C PRO A 390 -8.61 -4.23 -4.61
N ALA A 391 -8.13 -2.99 -4.67
CA ALA A 391 -6.81 -2.68 -5.20
C ALA A 391 -5.69 -3.42 -4.44
N THR A 392 -5.85 -3.61 -3.13
CA THR A 392 -4.99 -4.46 -2.31
C THR A 392 -5.61 -5.85 -2.16
N MET A 393 -5.41 -6.73 -3.13
CA MET A 393 -6.02 -8.07 -3.13
C MET A 393 -5.60 -8.93 -1.92
N ASN A 394 -4.33 -8.84 -1.49
CA ASN A 394 -3.85 -9.47 -0.27
C ASN A 394 -3.61 -8.40 0.80
N PRO A 395 -4.38 -8.35 1.90
CA PRO A 395 -5.32 -9.37 2.38
C PRO A 395 -6.80 -9.19 1.97
N ALA A 396 -7.20 -8.07 1.36
CA ALA A 396 -8.62 -7.69 1.30
C ALA A 396 -9.52 -8.68 0.53
N LEU A 397 -9.08 -9.18 -0.63
CA LEU A 397 -9.85 -10.13 -1.44
C LEU A 397 -9.94 -11.49 -0.75
N PHE A 398 -8.81 -11.98 -0.22
CA PHE A 398 -8.74 -13.24 0.52
C PHE A 398 -9.66 -13.23 1.75
N GLU A 399 -9.57 -12.18 2.58
CA GLU A 399 -10.42 -12.04 3.78
C GLU A 399 -11.90 -11.83 3.41
N THR A 400 -12.18 -11.26 2.23
CA THR A 400 -13.56 -11.21 1.70
C THR A 400 -14.10 -12.61 1.42
N PHE A 401 -13.31 -13.51 0.82
CA PHE A 401 -13.74 -14.90 0.58
C PHE A 401 -13.97 -15.65 1.89
N LYS A 402 -13.19 -15.39 2.94
CA LYS A 402 -13.38 -15.97 4.28
C LYS A 402 -14.69 -15.58 4.97
N LEU A 403 -15.41 -14.57 4.47
CA LEU A 403 -16.78 -14.29 4.92
C LEU A 403 -17.79 -15.36 4.48
N PHE A 404 -17.40 -16.25 3.56
CA PHE A 404 -18.24 -17.26 2.93
C PHE A 404 -17.62 -18.64 3.12
N SER A 405 -18.48 -19.64 3.37
CA SER A 405 -18.07 -21.04 3.51
C SER A 405 -17.82 -21.70 2.16
N MET A 406 -18.41 -21.16 1.09
CA MET A 406 -18.20 -21.62 -0.28
C MET A 406 -18.15 -20.46 -1.28
N VAL A 407 -17.29 -20.59 -2.28
CA VAL A 407 -17.20 -19.72 -3.46
C VAL A 407 -17.54 -20.52 -4.72
N LEU A 408 -18.56 -20.08 -5.46
CA LEU A 408 -18.85 -20.51 -6.83
C LEU A 408 -18.27 -19.48 -7.80
N TRP A 409 -17.18 -19.81 -8.48
CA TRP A 409 -16.62 -18.97 -9.52
C TRP A 409 -17.26 -19.33 -10.87
N ALA A 410 -17.94 -18.37 -11.48
CA ALA A 410 -18.58 -18.54 -12.78
C ALA A 410 -18.03 -17.51 -13.76
N SER A 411 -17.38 -17.99 -14.82
CA SER A 411 -16.71 -17.15 -15.81
C SER A 411 -17.14 -17.46 -17.24
N ASP A 412 -16.94 -16.49 -18.13
CA ASP A 412 -17.03 -16.66 -19.57
C ASP A 412 -15.69 -17.16 -20.16
N LEU A 413 -15.43 -16.85 -21.45
CA LEU A 413 -14.20 -17.21 -22.18
C LEU A 413 -12.94 -16.55 -21.62
N TYR A 414 -13.09 -15.52 -20.80
CA TYR A 414 -12.00 -14.69 -20.31
C TYR A 414 -12.04 -14.65 -18.76
N PRO A 415 -11.62 -15.72 -18.09
CA PRO A 415 -11.48 -15.72 -16.64
C PRO A 415 -10.40 -14.75 -16.16
N SER A 416 -10.68 -14.08 -15.05
CA SER A 416 -9.79 -13.20 -14.32
C SER A 416 -8.87 -14.04 -13.42
N TYR A 417 -7.82 -14.61 -14.02
CA TYR A 417 -6.94 -15.55 -13.33
C TYR A 417 -6.19 -14.94 -12.15
N LEU A 418 -5.74 -13.68 -12.20
CA LEU A 418 -4.93 -13.14 -11.10
C LEU A 418 -5.73 -12.97 -9.79
N PRO A 419 -6.95 -12.37 -9.79
CA PRO A 419 -7.81 -12.40 -8.61
C PRO A 419 -8.13 -13.82 -8.12
N ALA A 420 -8.32 -14.77 -9.03
CA ALA A 420 -8.58 -16.16 -8.69
C ALA A 420 -7.37 -16.82 -8.01
N GLN A 421 -6.18 -16.69 -8.58
CA GLN A 421 -4.92 -17.23 -8.07
C GLN A 421 -4.59 -16.64 -6.69
N ILE A 422 -4.64 -15.32 -6.53
CA ILE A 422 -4.33 -14.67 -5.24
C ILE A 422 -5.37 -14.99 -4.17
N GLY A 423 -6.66 -14.98 -4.54
CA GLY A 423 -7.76 -15.14 -3.60
C GLY A 423 -8.07 -16.60 -3.26
N LEU A 424 -8.29 -17.44 -4.27
CA LEU A 424 -8.75 -18.82 -4.11
C LEU A 424 -7.66 -19.73 -3.54
N PHE A 425 -6.39 -19.56 -3.95
CA PHE A 425 -5.29 -20.39 -3.44
C PHE A 425 -5.18 -20.33 -1.90
N LYS A 426 -5.15 -19.11 -1.34
CA LYS A 426 -5.12 -18.94 0.11
C LYS A 426 -6.41 -19.39 0.78
N TYR A 427 -7.55 -19.11 0.14
CA TYR A 427 -8.88 -19.47 0.67
C TYR A 427 -9.04 -20.99 0.82
N THR A 428 -8.57 -21.78 -0.14
CA THR A 428 -8.66 -23.24 -0.09
C THR A 428 -7.69 -23.84 0.92
N GLN A 429 -6.50 -23.24 1.10
CA GLN A 429 -5.56 -23.59 2.17
C GLN A 429 -6.14 -23.37 3.58
N ASP A 430 -6.94 -22.31 3.75
CA ASP A 430 -7.68 -22.03 5.00
C ASP A 430 -8.94 -22.92 5.18
N GLY A 431 -9.14 -23.92 4.30
CA GLY A 431 -10.26 -24.87 4.37
C GLY A 431 -11.53 -24.42 3.65
N GLY A 432 -11.50 -23.27 2.97
CA GLY A 432 -12.56 -22.77 2.12
C GLY A 432 -12.92 -23.72 0.98
N LYS A 433 -14.18 -23.66 0.51
CA LYS A 433 -14.72 -24.58 -0.49
C LYS A 433 -14.95 -23.87 -1.82
N VAL A 434 -14.44 -24.41 -2.92
CA VAL A 434 -14.50 -23.76 -4.24
C VAL A 434 -15.15 -24.68 -5.26
N LEU A 435 -16.15 -24.16 -5.96
CA LEU A 435 -16.67 -24.72 -7.21
C LEU A 435 -16.32 -23.74 -8.33
N PHE A 436 -15.41 -24.12 -9.20
CA PHE A 436 -14.96 -23.29 -10.32
C PHE A 436 -15.58 -23.81 -11.63
N SER A 437 -16.25 -22.93 -12.37
CA SER A 437 -16.82 -23.24 -13.68
C SER A 437 -16.47 -22.14 -14.68
N SER A 438 -15.83 -22.55 -15.78
CA SER A 438 -15.41 -21.66 -16.86
C SER A 438 -15.32 -22.43 -18.18
N THR A 439 -15.10 -21.69 -19.25
CA THR A 439 -14.84 -22.14 -20.62
C THR A 439 -13.45 -21.64 -21.03
N PHE A 440 -12.86 -22.22 -22.07
CA PHE A 440 -11.46 -21.93 -22.45
C PHE A 440 -11.39 -21.23 -23.79
N PRO A 441 -10.45 -20.31 -24.02
CA PRO A 441 -10.24 -19.74 -25.35
C PRO A 441 -9.98 -20.83 -26.42
N ALA A 442 -10.37 -20.54 -27.66
CA ALA A 442 -10.21 -21.44 -28.81
C ALA A 442 -8.74 -21.78 -29.12
N ASN A 443 -7.82 -20.94 -28.67
CA ASN A 443 -6.38 -21.21 -28.60
C ASN A 443 -5.96 -20.94 -27.15
N VAL A 444 -5.57 -21.98 -26.41
CA VAL A 444 -5.08 -21.82 -25.03
C VAL A 444 -3.63 -21.40 -25.10
N SER A 445 -3.30 -20.25 -24.51
CA SER A 445 -1.90 -19.83 -24.32
C SER A 445 -1.33 -20.53 -23.07
N TYR A 446 -0.03 -20.86 -23.08
CA TYR A 446 0.62 -21.50 -21.92
C TYR A 446 0.55 -20.63 -20.66
N SER A 447 0.65 -19.30 -20.78
CA SER A 447 0.63 -18.38 -19.64
C SER A 447 -0.73 -18.27 -18.94
N ASP A 448 -1.84 -18.41 -19.66
CA ASP A 448 -3.19 -18.44 -19.07
C ASP A 448 -3.43 -19.73 -18.30
N PHE A 449 -2.75 -20.80 -18.71
CA PHE A 449 -2.86 -22.12 -18.11
C PHE A 449 -2.05 -22.24 -16.81
N ASP A 450 -0.83 -21.71 -16.78
CA ASP A 450 0.02 -21.75 -15.58
C ASP A 450 -0.70 -21.15 -14.36
N ALA A 451 -1.43 -20.05 -14.56
CA ALA A 451 -2.20 -19.42 -13.48
C ALA A 451 -3.38 -20.27 -12.98
N LEU A 452 -4.00 -21.10 -13.83
CA LEU A 452 -5.08 -22.00 -13.43
C LEU A 452 -4.56 -23.19 -12.62
N VAL A 453 -3.43 -23.77 -13.00
CA VAL A 453 -2.78 -24.89 -12.27
C VAL A 453 -2.40 -24.51 -10.86
N ASP A 454 -2.03 -23.25 -10.64
CA ASP A 454 -1.60 -22.78 -9.32
C ASP A 454 -2.67 -22.91 -8.24
N PHE A 455 -3.96 -22.98 -8.60
CA PHE A 455 -5.05 -23.11 -7.62
C PHE A 455 -6.06 -24.23 -7.93
N ALA A 456 -6.17 -24.70 -9.17
CA ALA A 456 -7.09 -25.75 -9.56
C ALA A 456 -6.42 -27.15 -9.54
N PRO A 457 -7.16 -28.23 -9.29
CA PRO A 457 -6.61 -29.57 -9.13
C PRO A 457 -6.35 -30.28 -10.48
N ILE A 458 -5.60 -29.63 -11.36
CA ILE A 458 -5.25 -30.12 -12.70
C ILE A 458 -3.76 -29.96 -12.99
N ASP A 459 -3.21 -30.82 -13.86
CA ASP A 459 -1.84 -30.74 -14.38
C ASP A 459 -1.79 -30.13 -15.79
N SER A 460 -2.86 -30.27 -16.59
CA SER A 460 -2.96 -29.72 -17.94
C SER A 460 -4.38 -29.71 -18.50
N VAL A 461 -4.56 -29.05 -19.65
CA VAL A 461 -5.74 -29.18 -20.51
C VAL A 461 -5.31 -29.53 -21.93
N SER A 462 -6.20 -30.11 -22.74
CA SER A 462 -5.89 -30.41 -24.15
C SER A 462 -5.52 -29.14 -24.94
N THR A 463 -4.44 -29.19 -25.71
CA THR A 463 -3.92 -28.04 -26.48
C THR A 463 -4.25 -28.08 -27.97
N ASP A 464 -4.99 -29.10 -28.44
CA ASP A 464 -5.30 -29.24 -29.87
C ASP A 464 -6.00 -27.99 -30.41
N ALA A 465 -5.70 -27.57 -31.64
CA ALA A 465 -6.38 -26.41 -32.21
C ALA A 465 -7.89 -26.67 -32.30
N SER A 466 -8.72 -25.65 -32.01
CA SER A 466 -10.16 -25.74 -32.22
C SER A 466 -10.42 -26.00 -33.71
N SER A 467 -11.05 -27.12 -34.03
CA SER A 467 -11.27 -27.55 -35.42
C SER A 467 -12.74 -27.48 -35.78
N SER A 468 -13.08 -26.73 -36.84
CA SER A 468 -14.42 -26.76 -37.45
C SER A 468 -14.58 -27.92 -38.46
N THR A 469 -13.53 -28.75 -38.63
CA THR A 469 -13.49 -29.81 -39.65
C THR A 469 -14.37 -31.00 -39.28
N THR A 470 -14.36 -32.04 -40.12
CA THR A 470 -14.97 -33.35 -39.83
C THR A 470 -14.11 -34.22 -38.91
N LEU A 471 -12.87 -33.82 -38.60
CA LEU A 471 -11.99 -34.56 -37.71
C LEU A 471 -12.38 -34.32 -36.25
N HIS A 472 -12.48 -35.41 -35.50
CA HIS A 472 -12.90 -35.38 -34.11
C HIS A 472 -11.75 -34.90 -33.25
N THR A 473 -11.96 -33.84 -32.47
CA THR A 473 -10.94 -33.30 -31.55
C THR A 473 -11.53 -33.09 -30.16
N ASN A 474 -10.67 -33.00 -29.15
CA ASN A 474 -11.08 -32.67 -27.77
C ASN A 474 -11.28 -31.17 -27.54
N THR A 475 -11.57 -30.44 -28.62
CA THR A 475 -11.48 -28.98 -28.71
C THR A 475 -12.52 -28.39 -29.69
N ASP A 476 -13.46 -29.20 -30.20
CA ASP A 476 -14.54 -28.73 -31.10
C ASP A 476 -15.55 -27.89 -30.30
N ASN A 477 -15.78 -26.65 -30.76
CA ASN A 477 -16.61 -25.67 -30.07
C ASN A 477 -18.12 -25.91 -30.23
N ARG A 478 -18.55 -26.91 -31.00
CA ARG A 478 -19.97 -27.22 -31.25
C ARG A 478 -20.43 -28.37 -30.36
N VAL A 479 -21.09 -28.06 -29.26
CA VAL A 479 -21.66 -29.04 -28.31
C VAL A 479 -23.12 -29.30 -28.62
N PRO A 480 -23.49 -30.46 -29.19
CA PRO A 480 -24.88 -30.75 -29.51
C PRO A 480 -25.81 -30.61 -28.30
N PHE A 481 -27.06 -30.22 -28.55
CA PHE A 481 -28.06 -30.19 -27.49
C PHE A 481 -28.28 -31.58 -26.91
N LYS A 482 -28.67 -31.65 -25.62
CA LYS A 482 -28.87 -32.90 -24.86
C LYS A 482 -27.62 -33.77 -24.72
N THR A 483 -26.45 -33.30 -25.13
CA THR A 483 -25.18 -33.98 -24.83
C THR A 483 -25.12 -34.25 -23.33
N LYS A 484 -24.95 -35.52 -22.96
CA LYS A 484 -24.89 -35.91 -21.56
C LYS A 484 -23.48 -35.70 -21.01
N VAL A 485 -23.43 -35.44 -19.72
CA VAL A 485 -22.20 -35.38 -18.95
C VAL A 485 -22.32 -36.48 -17.89
N LEU A 486 -21.57 -37.56 -18.10
CA LEU A 486 -21.64 -38.79 -17.32
C LEU A 486 -20.77 -38.65 -16.08
N SER A 487 -21.30 -39.05 -14.94
CA SER A 487 -20.49 -39.06 -13.73
C SER A 487 -19.57 -40.27 -13.69
N LEU A 488 -18.33 -40.02 -13.29
CA LEU A 488 -17.32 -41.03 -13.02
C LEU A 488 -17.27 -41.42 -11.53
N GLN A 489 -18.07 -40.75 -10.69
CA GLN A 489 -18.10 -40.97 -9.25
C GLN A 489 -19.52 -41.39 -8.79
N PRO A 490 -19.63 -42.35 -7.86
CA PRO A 490 -20.93 -42.76 -7.34
C PRO A 490 -21.70 -41.60 -6.68
N GLY A 491 -23.01 -41.56 -6.88
CA GLY A 491 -23.91 -40.60 -6.22
C GLY A 491 -24.02 -39.23 -6.90
N PHE A 492 -23.16 -38.92 -7.87
CA PHE A 492 -23.31 -37.73 -8.70
C PHE A 492 -24.33 -37.95 -9.82
N PRO A 493 -25.22 -36.98 -10.07
CA PRO A 493 -26.23 -37.14 -11.09
C PRO A 493 -25.63 -36.99 -12.49
N VAL A 494 -26.22 -37.68 -13.47
CA VAL A 494 -25.95 -37.42 -14.88
C VAL A 494 -26.51 -36.04 -15.24
N LEU A 495 -25.67 -35.18 -15.79
CA LEU A 495 -26.04 -33.86 -16.26
C LEU A 495 -26.24 -33.87 -17.79
N ALA A 496 -26.84 -32.82 -18.34
CA ALA A 496 -27.00 -32.69 -19.79
C ALA A 496 -27.07 -31.23 -20.21
N PHE A 497 -26.58 -30.94 -21.42
CA PHE A 497 -26.73 -29.62 -22.04
C PHE A 497 -28.19 -29.34 -22.40
N ASP A 498 -28.62 -28.10 -22.19
CA ASP A 498 -29.98 -27.64 -22.51
C ASP A 498 -30.22 -27.53 -24.03
N GLU A 499 -31.49 -27.45 -24.42
CA GLU A 499 -31.91 -27.36 -25.83
C GLU A 499 -32.11 -25.93 -26.33
N VAL A 500 -31.45 -24.94 -25.74
CA VAL A 500 -31.77 -23.53 -26.00
C VAL A 500 -31.35 -23.15 -27.42
N PRO A 501 -32.30 -23.01 -28.37
CA PRO A 501 -31.96 -22.61 -29.73
C PRO A 501 -31.80 -21.09 -29.72
N SER A 502 -30.62 -20.59 -30.05
CA SER A 502 -30.42 -19.15 -30.28
C SER A 502 -30.87 -18.71 -31.67
N SER A 503 -31.14 -19.66 -32.57
CA SER A 503 -31.69 -19.42 -33.92
C SER A 503 -32.46 -20.65 -34.44
N PRO A 504 -33.48 -20.48 -35.30
CA PRO A 504 -34.15 -21.59 -35.97
C PRO A 504 -33.13 -22.46 -36.73
N GLY A 505 -33.11 -23.77 -36.43
CA GLY A 505 -32.19 -24.73 -37.07
C GLY A 505 -30.83 -24.93 -36.36
N GLN A 506 -30.53 -24.19 -35.29
CA GLN A 506 -29.38 -24.50 -34.44
C GLN A 506 -29.66 -25.77 -33.62
N THR A 507 -28.72 -26.71 -33.61
CA THR A 507 -28.82 -28.00 -32.88
C THR A 507 -27.70 -28.21 -31.85
N PHE A 508 -26.86 -27.19 -31.64
CA PHE A 508 -25.69 -27.24 -30.79
C PHE A 508 -25.43 -25.89 -30.10
N HIS A 509 -24.85 -25.94 -28.91
CA HIS A 509 -24.18 -24.82 -28.26
C HIS A 509 -22.86 -24.52 -28.92
N SER A 510 -22.51 -23.23 -29.04
CA SER A 510 -21.22 -22.79 -29.53
C SER A 510 -20.41 -22.19 -28.38
N PHE A 511 -19.48 -22.96 -27.81
CA PHE A 511 -18.49 -22.49 -26.85
C PHE A 511 -17.29 -23.43 -26.82
N SER A 512 -16.12 -22.90 -26.50
CA SER A 512 -14.89 -23.66 -26.49
C SER A 512 -14.70 -24.40 -25.16
N TRP A 513 -14.42 -25.69 -25.22
CA TRP A 513 -14.16 -26.51 -24.03
C TRP A 513 -12.88 -27.32 -24.27
N ARG A 514 -12.28 -27.83 -23.19
CA ARG A 514 -11.05 -28.61 -23.24
C ARG A 514 -11.18 -29.85 -22.36
N ARG A 515 -10.54 -30.93 -22.79
CA ARG A 515 -10.29 -32.08 -21.90
C ARG A 515 -9.36 -31.63 -20.79
N VAL A 516 -9.66 -32.00 -19.55
CA VAL A 516 -8.81 -31.72 -18.38
C VAL A 516 -7.96 -32.93 -18.02
N TYR A 517 -6.71 -32.69 -17.65
CA TYR A 517 -5.81 -33.67 -17.07
C TYR A 517 -5.64 -33.32 -15.61
N LYS A 518 -6.15 -34.18 -14.73
CA LYS A 518 -6.10 -33.99 -13.29
C LYS A 518 -4.66 -34.12 -12.77
N ASN A 519 -4.37 -33.53 -11.63
CA ASN A 519 -3.13 -33.82 -10.91
C ASN A 519 -3.20 -35.15 -10.15
N SER A 520 -2.09 -35.54 -9.52
CA SER A 520 -1.97 -36.75 -8.71
C SER A 520 -2.91 -36.74 -7.50
N ASP A 521 -3.16 -35.57 -6.91
CA ASP A 521 -4.02 -35.34 -5.74
C ASP A 521 -5.50 -35.09 -6.07
N ALA A 522 -5.94 -35.51 -7.26
CA ALA A 522 -7.30 -35.30 -7.73
C ALA A 522 -7.92 -36.56 -8.34
N GLN A 523 -9.24 -36.50 -8.53
CA GLN A 523 -10.06 -37.54 -9.14
C GLN A 523 -10.91 -36.94 -10.24
N TYR A 524 -11.12 -37.70 -11.32
CA TYR A 524 -12.08 -37.32 -12.35
C TYR A 524 -13.50 -37.45 -11.82
N LEU A 525 -14.32 -36.46 -12.12
CA LEU A 525 -15.69 -36.33 -11.65
C LEU A 525 -16.72 -36.54 -12.77
N TYR A 526 -16.45 -35.95 -13.94
CA TYR A 526 -17.36 -35.95 -15.07
C TYR A 526 -16.62 -36.09 -16.40
N GLU A 527 -17.22 -36.82 -17.32
CA GLU A 527 -16.82 -36.93 -18.73
C GLU A 527 -18.00 -36.59 -19.67
N MET A 528 -17.70 -36.14 -20.88
CA MET A 528 -18.74 -35.97 -21.90
C MET A 528 -19.13 -37.33 -22.50
N ASP A 529 -20.44 -37.57 -22.64
CA ASP A 529 -21.00 -38.74 -23.31
C ASP A 529 -20.84 -38.61 -24.83
N SER A 530 -19.91 -39.35 -25.41
CA SER A 530 -19.74 -39.45 -26.87
C SER A 530 -20.53 -40.60 -27.50
N SER A 531 -21.21 -41.44 -26.71
CA SER A 531 -21.85 -42.68 -27.18
C SER A 531 -23.19 -42.49 -27.90
N LYS A 532 -23.83 -41.32 -27.76
CA LYS A 532 -25.16 -41.04 -28.33
C LYS A 532 -25.17 -40.32 -29.68
N PHE A 533 -24.02 -40.09 -30.30
CA PHE A 533 -23.94 -39.43 -31.60
C PHE A 533 -24.04 -40.43 -32.77
N TYR A 534 -25.19 -41.10 -32.88
CA TYR A 534 -25.56 -41.88 -34.08
C TYR A 534 -26.15 -41.03 -35.21
N SER A 535 -26.25 -39.70 -35.03
CA SER A 535 -26.52 -38.78 -36.13
C SER A 535 -25.26 -37.99 -36.47
N SER A 536 -24.80 -38.15 -37.71
CA SER A 536 -23.67 -37.41 -38.29
C SER A 536 -23.81 -35.89 -38.09
N PRO A 537 -22.73 -35.16 -37.76
CA PRO A 537 -21.35 -35.65 -37.58
C PRO A 537 -20.97 -35.86 -36.10
N PHE A 538 -20.17 -36.89 -35.86
CA PHE A 538 -19.43 -37.14 -34.62
C PHE A 538 -18.39 -36.02 -34.45
N ARG A 539 -18.32 -35.39 -33.26
CA ARG A 539 -17.55 -34.15 -33.06
C ARG A 539 -16.32 -34.29 -32.16
N TYR A 540 -16.33 -35.27 -31.25
CA TYR A 540 -15.37 -35.37 -30.15
C TYR A 540 -14.60 -36.67 -30.14
N ALA A 541 -13.32 -36.63 -29.78
CA ALA A 541 -12.50 -37.83 -29.69
C ALA A 541 -12.68 -38.53 -28.33
N GLY A 542 -13.30 -39.72 -28.32
CA GLY A 542 -13.45 -40.52 -27.09
C GLY A 542 -14.44 -39.93 -26.08
N THR A 543 -14.28 -40.21 -24.78
CA THR A 543 -15.07 -39.65 -23.66
C THR A 543 -14.22 -38.67 -22.87
N PRO A 544 -14.11 -37.41 -23.31
CA PRO A 544 -13.20 -36.46 -22.69
C PRO A 544 -13.67 -36.07 -21.28
N GLU A 545 -12.75 -36.10 -20.32
CA GLU A 545 -13.00 -35.68 -18.95
C GLU A 545 -13.04 -34.14 -18.88
N ILE A 546 -14.04 -33.63 -18.16
CA ILE A 546 -14.33 -32.19 -18.05
C ILE A 546 -14.59 -31.75 -16.61
N GLY A 547 -14.59 -32.68 -15.65
CA GLY A 547 -14.77 -32.38 -14.24
C GLY A 547 -13.70 -33.06 -13.41
N VAL A 548 -13.13 -32.34 -12.46
CA VAL A 548 -12.19 -32.88 -11.46
C VAL A 548 -12.52 -32.38 -10.07
N MET A 549 -12.21 -33.21 -9.08
CA MET A 549 -12.32 -32.89 -7.66
C MET A 549 -11.01 -33.26 -6.97
N ASN A 550 -10.52 -32.42 -6.08
CA ASN A 550 -9.33 -32.76 -5.32
C ASN A 550 -9.63 -33.75 -4.20
N ASN A 551 -8.62 -34.51 -3.76
CA ASN A 551 -8.76 -35.53 -2.72
C ASN A 551 -9.17 -34.94 -1.36
N ALA A 552 -8.82 -33.67 -1.09
CA ALA A 552 -9.23 -32.93 0.11
C ALA A 552 -10.71 -32.47 0.09
N ARG A 553 -11.43 -32.71 -1.02
CA ARG A 553 -12.85 -32.36 -1.21
C ARG A 553 -13.18 -30.91 -0.83
N ASN A 554 -12.31 -29.99 -1.23
CA ASN A 554 -12.54 -28.56 -1.05
C ASN A 554 -12.42 -27.77 -2.37
N PHE A 555 -12.09 -28.43 -3.48
CA PHE A 555 -12.05 -27.82 -4.80
C PHE A 555 -12.66 -28.74 -5.86
N ILE A 556 -13.62 -28.22 -6.63
CA ILE A 556 -14.17 -28.86 -7.82
C ILE A 556 -14.02 -27.90 -9.00
N LEU A 557 -13.46 -28.39 -10.11
CA LEU A 557 -13.43 -27.69 -11.40
C LEU A 557 -14.37 -28.40 -12.37
N ILE A 558 -15.23 -27.62 -13.03
CA ILE A 558 -16.04 -28.04 -14.17
C ILE A 558 -15.62 -27.18 -15.38
N ALA A 559 -14.93 -27.80 -16.33
CA ALA A 559 -14.32 -27.22 -17.54
C ALA A 559 -15.33 -26.86 -18.66
N VAL A 560 -16.58 -26.63 -18.28
CA VAL A 560 -17.66 -26.15 -19.13
C VAL A 560 -18.56 -25.21 -18.34
N PRO A 561 -19.36 -24.34 -19.00
CA PRO A 561 -20.28 -23.46 -18.30
C PRO A 561 -21.38 -24.26 -17.60
N LEU A 562 -21.32 -24.32 -16.26
CA LEU A 562 -22.19 -25.16 -15.43
C LEU A 562 -23.67 -24.80 -15.59
N HIS A 563 -23.99 -23.52 -15.83
CA HIS A 563 -25.37 -23.07 -16.04
C HIS A 563 -26.05 -23.65 -17.29
N LYS A 564 -25.29 -24.17 -18.27
CA LYS A 564 -25.81 -24.85 -19.46
C LYS A 564 -26.13 -26.33 -19.20
N LEU A 565 -25.67 -26.90 -18.07
CA LEU A 565 -25.81 -28.32 -17.73
C LEU A 565 -27.14 -28.68 -17.04
N ASN A 566 -28.21 -27.92 -17.29
CA ASN A 566 -29.54 -28.16 -16.73
C ASN A 566 -30.56 -28.64 -17.78
N GLY A 567 -30.10 -29.31 -18.83
CA GLY A 567 -30.92 -30.02 -19.80
C GLY A 567 -31.37 -31.40 -19.30
N GLY A 568 -32.05 -32.15 -20.17
CA GLY A 568 -32.54 -33.49 -19.86
C GLY A 568 -33.48 -33.50 -18.65
N SER A 569 -33.18 -34.32 -17.65
CA SER A 569 -33.94 -34.43 -16.40
C SER A 569 -33.77 -33.23 -15.44
N GLN A 570 -33.05 -32.18 -15.84
CA GLN A 570 -32.81 -30.97 -15.05
C GLN A 570 -32.15 -31.26 -13.70
N ASN A 571 -31.07 -32.04 -13.71
CA ASN A 571 -30.40 -32.56 -12.52
C ASN A 571 -29.42 -31.58 -11.85
N LEU A 572 -29.34 -30.32 -12.30
CA LEU A 572 -28.45 -29.32 -11.68
C LEU A 572 -28.75 -29.09 -10.18
N PRO A 573 -30.01 -29.08 -9.69
CA PRO A 573 -30.29 -29.01 -8.26
C PRO A 573 -29.72 -30.20 -7.48
N ALA A 574 -29.82 -31.42 -8.02
CA ALA A 574 -29.26 -32.61 -7.40
C ALA A 574 -27.73 -32.54 -7.34
N PHE A 575 -27.10 -31.97 -8.38
CA PHE A 575 -25.65 -31.73 -8.40
C PHE A 575 -25.23 -30.74 -7.31
N PHE A 576 -25.91 -29.60 -7.18
CA PHE A 576 -25.58 -28.64 -6.12
C PHE A 576 -25.73 -29.24 -4.73
N ARG A 577 -26.82 -29.98 -4.49
CA ARG A 577 -27.00 -30.68 -3.21
C ARG A 577 -25.86 -31.66 -2.95
N ARG A 578 -25.49 -32.48 -3.94
CA ARG A 578 -24.38 -33.45 -3.82
C ARG A 578 -23.06 -32.75 -3.47
N VAL A 579 -22.70 -31.69 -4.20
CA VAL A 579 -21.46 -30.96 -3.97
C VAL A 579 -21.44 -30.30 -2.59
N ILE A 580 -22.50 -29.59 -2.23
CA ILE A 580 -22.52 -28.75 -1.04
C ILE A 580 -22.62 -29.61 0.22
N VAL A 581 -23.53 -30.58 0.24
CA VAL A 581 -23.80 -31.40 1.42
C VAL A 581 -22.78 -32.54 1.52
N ASP A 582 -22.66 -33.38 0.49
CA ASP A 582 -21.96 -34.65 0.61
C ASP A 582 -20.44 -34.52 0.40
N GLU A 583 -19.99 -33.62 -0.49
CA GLU A 583 -18.56 -33.43 -0.73
C GLU A 583 -17.96 -32.36 0.17
N PHE A 584 -18.59 -31.18 0.23
CA PHE A 584 -18.06 -30.05 1.00
C PHE A 584 -18.44 -30.10 2.48
N GLY A 585 -19.39 -30.96 2.88
CA GLY A 585 -19.81 -31.11 4.27
C GLY A 585 -20.52 -29.88 4.82
N LEU A 586 -21.19 -29.10 3.96
CA LEU A 586 -21.87 -27.86 4.32
C LEU A 586 -23.37 -28.13 4.45
N ASN A 587 -23.92 -27.90 5.65
CA ASN A 587 -25.35 -28.07 5.97
C ASN A 587 -26.01 -26.74 6.33
#